data_AF-A0A2E2ARZ1-F1
#
_entry.id   AF-A0A2E2ARZ1-F1
#
_cell.length_a   1.000
_cell.length_b   1.000
_cell.length_c   1.000
_cell.angle_alpha   90.00
_cell.angle_beta   90.00
_cell.angle_gamma   90.00
#
_symmetry.space_group_name_H-M   'P 1'
#
loop_
_entity.id
_entity.type
_entity.pdbx_description
1 polymer ?
#
loop_
_entity_poly.entity_id
_entity_poly.type
_entity_poly.pdbx_seq_one_letter_code
_entity_poly.pdbx_strand_id
1 'polypeptide(L)'
;MATADLQFNLLDALAPASMKRNKVKAKRQSHPRKFSLPVEQADRPVNRIAFVREQQEMTLRSVARQTGIDVRTLRKQEKPTANLTLTELAKWSKALDVPVVNLIEEPESTLDNPVKKRAAMVRIMRSAMSIHDEAASAKMHALAETLVSQLVELMPELDGLAAWPQYGQRRGPEEVGRVAERPLRIDL
;
A
#
# COMPACT_ATOMS: atom_id res chain seq x y z
N MET A 1 33.39 7.42 -89.58
CA MET A 1 32.28 6.52 -89.20
C MET A 1 32.61 5.97 -87.83
N ALA A 2 31.77 6.26 -86.83
CA ALA A 2 31.94 5.83 -85.45
C ALA A 2 31.37 4.42 -85.27
N THR A 3 32.12 3.53 -84.63
CA THR A 3 31.61 2.25 -84.15
C THR A 3 31.85 2.20 -82.65
N ALA A 4 30.75 2.15 -81.92
CA ALA A 4 30.66 2.27 -80.48
C ALA A 4 31.20 1.04 -79.74
N ASP A 5 31.95 1.29 -78.68
CA ASP A 5 32.24 0.34 -77.61
C ASP A 5 30.95 0.02 -76.85
N LEU A 6 30.62 -1.27 -76.76
CA LEU A 6 29.64 -1.80 -75.81
C LEU A 6 30.26 -2.99 -75.06
N GLN A 7 30.43 -2.73 -73.77
CA GLN A 7 30.89 -3.58 -72.68
C GLN A 7 30.07 -4.86 -72.55
N PHE A 8 30.63 -5.91 -71.92
CA PHE A 8 29.98 -6.59 -70.79
C PHE A 8 31.00 -7.45 -70.05
N ASN A 9 31.54 -6.90 -68.95
CA ASN A 9 32.35 -7.65 -68.00
C ASN A 9 31.44 -8.64 -67.25
N LEU A 10 31.66 -9.91 -67.54
CA LEU A 10 31.07 -11.07 -66.91
C LEU A 10 31.92 -11.42 -65.69
N LEU A 11 31.72 -10.75 -64.54
CA LEU A 11 32.42 -11.10 -63.29
C LEU A 11 31.84 -10.42 -62.03
N ASP A 12 30.51 -10.43 -61.87
CA ASP A 12 29.88 -10.04 -60.58
C ASP A 12 29.01 -11.18 -60.00
N ALA A 13 29.49 -12.41 -60.18
CA ALA A 13 28.86 -13.63 -59.68
C ALA A 13 29.57 -14.15 -58.42
N LEU A 14 29.66 -13.35 -57.36
CA LEU A 14 30.04 -13.85 -56.03
C LEU A 14 29.61 -12.90 -54.89
N ALA A 15 28.33 -12.54 -54.87
CA ALA A 15 27.70 -11.97 -53.67
C ALA A 15 26.75 -13.01 -53.05
N PRO A 16 26.90 -13.38 -51.76
CA PRO A 16 25.93 -14.25 -51.11
C PRO A 16 24.58 -13.53 -51.01
N ALA A 17 23.52 -14.26 -51.33
CA ALA A 17 22.14 -13.79 -51.25
C ALA A 17 21.87 -13.10 -49.91
N SER A 18 21.65 -11.78 -49.98
CA SER A 18 21.07 -10.98 -48.92
C SER A 18 19.73 -11.60 -48.54
N MET A 19 19.70 -12.34 -47.43
CA MET A 19 18.45 -12.73 -46.78
C MET A 19 17.73 -11.46 -46.36
N LYS A 20 16.78 -11.00 -47.19
CA LYS A 20 15.76 -10.04 -46.79
C LYS A 20 14.99 -10.67 -45.62
N ARG A 21 15.38 -10.33 -44.39
CA ARG A 21 14.58 -10.58 -43.19
C ARG A 21 13.26 -9.86 -43.35
N ASN A 22 12.25 -10.60 -43.78
CA ASN A 22 10.87 -10.15 -43.78
C ASN A 22 10.52 -9.85 -42.32
N LYS A 23 10.47 -8.57 -41.94
CA LYS A 23 9.96 -8.13 -40.64
C LYS A 23 8.45 -8.37 -40.65
N VAL A 24 8.05 -9.59 -40.34
CA VAL A 24 6.67 -9.87 -39.93
C VAL A 24 6.44 -9.01 -38.69
N LYS A 25 5.70 -7.90 -38.86
CA LYS A 25 5.18 -7.12 -37.73
C LYS A 25 4.19 -8.03 -37.02
N ALA A 26 4.68 -8.84 -36.08
CA ALA A 26 3.84 -9.58 -35.16
C ALA A 26 3.01 -8.55 -34.39
N LYS A 27 1.75 -8.40 -34.79
CA LYS A 27 0.74 -7.60 -34.09
C LYS A 27 0.60 -8.27 -32.73
N ARG A 28 1.34 -7.81 -31.73
CA ARG A 28 1.23 -8.29 -30.35
C ARG A 28 -0.20 -8.04 -29.92
N GLN A 29 -1.03 -9.07 -29.96
CA GLN A 29 -2.38 -9.02 -29.44
C GLN A 29 -2.26 -8.76 -27.94
N SER A 30 -2.44 -7.51 -27.52
CA SER A 30 -2.51 -7.12 -26.12
C SER A 30 -3.73 -7.80 -25.52
N HIS A 31 -3.52 -8.94 -24.88
CA HIS A 31 -4.56 -9.56 -24.09
C HIS A 31 -4.90 -8.59 -22.96
N PRO A 32 -6.17 -8.19 -22.80
CA PRO A 32 -6.54 -7.30 -21.71
C PRO A 32 -6.18 -8.01 -20.40
N ARG A 33 -5.29 -7.40 -19.62
CA ARG A 33 -4.94 -7.91 -18.30
C ARG A 33 -6.24 -7.87 -17.50
N LYS A 34 -6.68 -9.03 -16.99
CA LYS A 34 -7.93 -9.21 -16.22
C LYS A 34 -8.02 -8.37 -14.92
N PHE A 35 -7.06 -7.47 -14.69
CA PHE A 35 -6.91 -6.60 -13.52
C PHE A 35 -6.65 -5.14 -13.92
N SER A 36 -7.14 -4.66 -15.07
CA SER A 36 -7.12 -3.23 -15.35
C SER A 36 -8.25 -2.55 -14.57
N LEU A 37 -7.89 -1.83 -13.52
CA LEU A 37 -8.81 -0.97 -12.79
C LEU A 37 -9.35 0.15 -13.72
N PRO A 38 -10.53 0.73 -13.43
CA PRO A 38 -11.08 1.85 -14.19
C PRO A 38 -10.08 3.00 -14.30
N VAL A 39 -10.07 3.68 -15.45
CA VAL A 39 -9.11 4.76 -15.80
C VAL A 39 -9.02 5.86 -14.72
N GLU A 40 -10.11 6.13 -14.01
CA GLU A 40 -10.20 7.04 -12.85
C GLU A 40 -9.18 6.73 -11.73
N GLN A 41 -8.82 5.46 -11.52
CA GLN A 41 -7.85 5.09 -10.48
C GLN A 41 -6.40 5.28 -10.91
N ALA A 42 -6.13 5.46 -12.22
CA ALA A 42 -4.77 5.62 -12.73
C ALA A 42 -4.17 7.01 -12.43
N ASP A 43 -5.01 8.01 -12.20
CA ASP A 43 -4.58 9.39 -11.91
C ASP A 43 -4.47 9.66 -10.40
N ARG A 44 -4.86 8.71 -9.54
CA ARG A 44 -4.73 8.85 -8.08
C ARG A 44 -3.26 8.65 -7.65
N PRO A 45 -2.71 9.50 -6.78
CA PRO A 45 -1.41 9.24 -6.15
C PRO A 45 -1.47 7.94 -5.35
N VAL A 46 -0.56 7.01 -5.62
CA VAL A 46 -0.42 5.72 -4.94
C VAL A 46 0.87 5.64 -4.12
N ASN A 47 1.83 6.52 -4.38
CA ASN A 47 3.09 6.59 -3.66
C ASN A 47 3.43 8.04 -3.26
N ARG A 48 4.25 8.17 -2.22
CA ARG A 48 4.75 9.45 -1.69
C ARG A 48 6.28 9.47 -1.55
N ILE A 49 6.95 8.74 -2.42
CA ILE A 49 8.41 8.56 -2.39
C ILE A 49 9.16 9.88 -2.56
N ALA A 50 8.68 10.76 -3.45
CA ALA A 50 9.28 12.09 -3.67
C ALA A 50 9.31 12.90 -2.37
N PHE A 51 8.16 12.95 -1.69
CA PHE A 51 7.98 13.65 -0.43
C PHE A 51 8.92 13.10 0.66
N VAL A 52 8.94 11.78 0.86
CA VAL A 52 9.81 11.15 1.87
C VAL A 52 11.29 11.36 1.54
N ARG A 53 11.68 11.26 0.27
CA ARG A 53 13.07 11.53 -0.16
C ARG A 53 13.50 12.96 0.17
N GLU A 54 12.62 13.93 -0.08
CA GLU A 54 12.88 15.34 0.21
C GLU A 54 12.97 15.60 1.71
N GLN A 55 12.12 14.98 2.52
CA GLN A 55 12.22 15.03 3.99
C GLN A 55 13.53 14.46 4.52
N GLN A 56 14.09 13.44 3.87
CA GLN A 56 15.40 12.86 4.20
C GLN A 56 16.57 13.63 3.58
N GLU A 57 16.31 14.75 2.90
CA GLU A 57 17.32 15.59 2.22
C GLU A 57 18.19 14.82 1.20
N MET A 58 17.68 13.71 0.66
CA MET A 58 18.43 12.86 -0.25
C MET A 58 18.19 13.27 -1.71
N THR A 59 19.28 13.39 -2.48
CA THR A 59 19.16 13.55 -3.94
C THR A 59 18.90 12.21 -4.62
N LEU A 60 18.23 12.23 -5.78
CA LEU A 60 18.05 11.03 -6.61
C LEU A 60 19.37 10.35 -7.01
N ARG A 61 20.45 11.12 -7.12
CA ARG A 61 21.79 10.58 -7.41
C ARG A 61 22.34 9.80 -6.21
N SER A 62 22.06 10.25 -4.99
CA SER A 62 22.41 9.53 -3.77
C SER A 62 21.68 8.18 -3.69
N VAL A 63 20.36 8.21 -3.91
CA VAL A 63 19.52 6.99 -3.95
C VAL A 63 20.00 6.02 -5.05
N ALA A 64 20.37 6.53 -6.23
CA ALA A 64 20.92 5.70 -7.31
C ALA A 64 22.22 4.99 -6.89
N ARG A 65 23.11 5.68 -6.18
CA ARG A 65 24.36 5.07 -5.66
C ARG A 65 24.09 3.97 -4.64
N GLN A 66 23.10 4.17 -3.77
CA GLN A 66 22.77 3.21 -2.70
C GLN A 66 21.98 1.99 -3.20
N THR A 67 21.14 2.17 -4.22
CA THR A 67 20.31 1.10 -4.80
C THR A 67 20.94 0.39 -6.00
N GLY A 68 21.93 1.02 -6.64
CA GLY A 68 22.50 0.57 -7.91
C GLY A 68 21.55 0.73 -9.11
N ILE A 69 20.48 1.50 -8.95
CA ILE A 69 19.44 1.73 -9.96
C ILE A 69 19.73 3.03 -10.74
N ASP A 70 19.47 3.03 -12.04
CA ASP A 70 19.65 4.24 -12.86
C ASP A 70 18.70 5.37 -12.44
N VAL A 71 19.22 6.60 -12.42
CA VAL A 71 18.49 7.82 -12.06
C VAL A 71 17.25 7.99 -12.94
N ARG A 72 17.32 7.59 -14.22
CA ARG A 72 16.15 7.68 -15.11
C ARG A 72 15.01 6.77 -14.68
N THR A 73 15.33 5.60 -14.14
CA THR A 73 14.33 4.67 -13.62
C THR A 73 13.78 5.14 -12.28
N LEU A 74 14.62 5.65 -11.38
CA LEU A 74 14.17 6.26 -10.12
C LEU A 74 13.22 7.44 -10.35
N ARG A 75 13.52 8.32 -11.33
CA ARG A 75 12.62 9.42 -11.70
C ARG A 75 11.25 8.97 -12.20
N LYS A 76 11.16 7.79 -12.80
CA LYS A 76 9.86 7.23 -13.22
C LYS A 76 9.11 6.67 -12.03
N GLN A 77 9.82 6.01 -11.12
CA GLN A 77 9.30 5.39 -9.92
C GLN A 77 8.82 6.42 -8.88
N GLU A 78 9.49 7.57 -8.80
CA GLU A 78 9.18 8.65 -7.88
C GLU A 78 7.86 9.37 -8.20
N LYS A 79 7.33 9.21 -9.43
CA LYS A 79 6.05 9.82 -9.79
C LYS A 79 4.95 9.28 -8.87
N PRO A 80 4.05 10.14 -8.35
CA PRO A 80 3.03 9.74 -7.38
C PRO A 80 2.09 8.65 -7.92
N THR A 81 1.83 8.62 -9.22
CA THR A 81 0.96 7.64 -9.91
C THR A 81 1.72 6.42 -10.42
N ALA A 82 3.03 6.32 -10.17
CA ALA A 82 3.81 5.19 -10.66
C ALA A 82 3.52 3.92 -9.86
N ASN A 83 3.14 2.88 -10.59
CA ASN A 83 3.04 1.53 -10.04
C ASN A 83 4.44 0.97 -9.80
N LEU A 84 4.68 0.54 -8.56
CA LEU A 84 5.94 -0.05 -8.11
C LEU A 84 5.70 -1.49 -7.72
N THR A 85 6.65 -2.35 -8.06
CA THR A 85 6.68 -3.71 -7.50
C THR A 85 7.12 -3.66 -6.04
N LEU A 86 6.71 -4.66 -5.25
CA LEU A 86 7.10 -4.75 -3.84
C LEU A 86 8.62 -4.81 -3.66
N THR A 87 9.34 -5.41 -4.61
CA THR A 87 10.81 -5.47 -4.60
C THR A 87 11.44 -4.11 -4.87
N GLU A 88 10.90 -3.31 -5.78
CA GLU A 88 11.34 -1.92 -5.99
C GLU A 88 11.07 -1.05 -4.77
N LEU A 89 9.89 -1.19 -4.16
CA LEU A 89 9.52 -0.45 -2.97
C LEU A 89 10.39 -0.82 -1.77
N ALA A 90 10.75 -2.10 -1.60
CA ALA A 90 11.71 -2.54 -0.59
C ALA A 90 13.12 -1.94 -0.82
N LYS A 91 13.54 -1.76 -2.08
CA LYS A 91 14.82 -1.07 -2.38
C LYS A 91 14.78 0.40 -2.00
N TRP A 92 13.66 1.09 -2.27
CA TRP A 92 13.45 2.47 -1.81
C TRP A 92 13.45 2.59 -0.29
N SER A 93 12.75 1.68 0.40
CA SER A 93 12.73 1.61 1.87
C SER A 93 14.13 1.47 2.44
N LYS A 94 14.94 0.54 1.90
CA LYS A 94 16.33 0.36 2.32
C LYS A 94 17.23 1.55 1.98
N ALA A 95 16.97 2.24 0.88
CA ALA A 95 17.77 3.39 0.47
C ALA A 95 17.49 4.64 1.29
N LEU A 96 16.21 4.88 1.61
CA LEU A 96 15.78 6.02 2.41
C LEU A 96 15.83 5.73 3.92
N ASP A 97 16.08 4.49 4.32
CA ASP A 97 16.02 3.99 5.70
C ASP A 97 14.67 4.28 6.38
N VAL A 98 13.58 4.07 5.63
CA VAL A 98 12.21 4.31 6.09
C VAL A 98 11.36 3.05 5.89
N PRO A 99 10.45 2.71 6.82
CA PRO A 99 9.50 1.61 6.62
C PRO A 99 8.70 1.74 5.31
N VAL A 100 8.46 0.60 4.65
CA VAL A 100 7.67 0.47 3.41
C VAL A 100 6.32 1.21 3.48
N VAL A 101 5.64 1.16 4.63
CA VAL A 101 4.32 1.76 4.81
C VAL A 101 4.32 3.29 4.58
N ASN A 102 5.43 3.96 4.89
CA ASN A 102 5.55 5.41 4.77
C ASN A 102 5.78 5.85 3.31
N LEU A 103 6.15 4.93 2.42
CA LEU A 103 6.37 5.22 1.00
C LEU A 103 5.10 5.12 0.16
N ILE A 104 4.06 4.49 0.71
CA ILE A 104 2.76 4.25 0.06
C ILE A 104 1.81 5.38 0.47
N GLU A 105 1.11 5.97 -0.49
CA GLU A 105 0.09 6.96 -0.19
C GLU A 105 -1.06 6.30 0.58
N GLU A 106 -1.43 6.86 1.72
CA GLU A 106 -2.62 6.39 2.42
C GLU A 106 -3.83 6.74 1.56
N PRO A 107 -4.69 5.78 1.22
CA PRO A 107 -5.90 6.13 0.54
C PRO A 107 -6.68 7.06 1.45
N GLU A 108 -6.90 8.31 1.04
CA GLU A 108 -8.00 9.17 1.51
C GLU A 108 -9.21 8.26 1.72
N SER A 109 -9.46 7.94 2.99
CA SER A 109 -10.44 6.95 3.37
C SER A 109 -11.79 7.64 3.26
N THR A 110 -12.39 7.59 2.07
CA THR A 110 -13.79 8.03 1.87
C THR A 110 -14.78 7.15 2.62
N LEU A 111 -14.31 6.03 3.19
CA LEU A 111 -15.05 5.16 4.08
C LEU A 111 -14.30 5.10 5.40
N ASP A 112 -14.91 5.63 6.47
CA ASP A 112 -14.35 5.56 7.82
C ASP A 112 -13.77 4.18 8.08
N ASN A 113 -12.52 4.14 8.51
CA ASN A 113 -11.77 2.92 8.77
C ASN A 113 -12.69 1.90 9.49
N PRO A 114 -12.96 0.72 8.89
CA PRO A 114 -13.91 -0.24 9.46
C PRO A 114 -13.50 -0.68 10.86
N VAL A 115 -12.19 -0.66 11.16
CA VAL A 115 -11.66 -0.90 12.51
C VAL A 115 -12.03 0.23 13.46
N LYS A 116 -11.96 1.51 13.03
CA LYS A 116 -12.39 2.66 13.85
C LYS A 116 -13.90 2.61 14.12
N LYS A 117 -14.72 2.31 13.11
CA LYS A 117 -16.18 2.14 13.27
C LYS A 117 -16.51 1.01 14.26
N ARG A 118 -15.90 -0.15 14.07
CA ARG A 118 -16.06 -1.29 14.98
C ARG A 118 -15.62 -0.94 16.40
N ALA A 119 -14.46 -0.30 16.56
CA ALA A 119 -13.98 0.13 17.88
C ALA A 119 -14.93 1.15 18.55
N ALA A 120 -15.50 2.09 17.78
CA ALA A 120 -16.50 3.02 18.27
C ALA A 120 -17.78 2.29 18.72
N MET A 121 -18.28 1.35 17.92
CA MET A 121 -19.46 0.54 18.26
C MET A 121 -19.23 -0.31 19.52
N VAL A 122 -18.05 -0.93 19.66
CA VAL A 122 -17.67 -1.68 20.88
C VAL A 122 -17.68 -0.77 22.11
N ARG A 123 -17.15 0.46 22.00
CA ARG A 123 -17.19 1.42 23.11
C ARG A 123 -18.61 1.80 23.49
N ILE A 124 -19.49 2.05 22.51
CA ILE A 124 -20.89 2.39 22.75
C ILE A 124 -21.62 1.22 23.43
N MET A 125 -21.41 -0.02 22.94
CA MET A 125 -21.97 -1.22 23.57
C MET A 125 -21.55 -1.37 25.02
N ARG A 126 -20.25 -1.23 25.33
CA ARG A 126 -19.77 -1.30 26.72
C ARG A 126 -20.38 -0.25 27.62
N SER A 127 -20.58 0.97 27.09
CA SER A 127 -21.28 2.03 27.82
C SER A 127 -22.76 1.71 28.04
N ALA A 128 -23.44 1.14 27.04
CA ALA A 128 -24.82 0.70 27.17
C ALA A 128 -24.97 -0.41 28.23
N MET A 129 -24.04 -1.37 28.24
CA MET A 129 -23.97 -2.43 29.26
C MET A 129 -23.69 -1.86 30.66
N SER A 130 -22.82 -0.87 30.80
CA SER A 130 -22.63 -0.19 32.10
C SER A 130 -23.90 0.48 32.59
N ILE A 131 -24.66 1.14 31.70
CA ILE A 131 -25.94 1.76 32.06
C ILE A 131 -26.96 0.70 32.47
N HIS A 132 -26.99 -0.42 31.74
CA HIS A 132 -27.86 -1.55 32.04
C HIS A 132 -27.57 -2.13 33.44
N ASP A 133 -26.28 -2.38 33.74
CA ASP A 133 -25.84 -2.97 35.01
C ASP A 133 -26.06 -2.03 36.22
N GLU A 134 -25.92 -0.71 36.02
CA GLU A 134 -26.07 0.31 37.07
C GLU A 134 -27.48 0.92 37.14
N ALA A 135 -28.44 0.42 36.37
CA ALA A 135 -29.76 1.02 36.25
C ALA A 135 -30.57 0.94 37.57
N ALA A 136 -30.67 2.07 38.28
CA ALA A 136 -31.43 2.15 39.54
C ALA A 136 -32.97 2.12 39.37
N SER A 137 -33.50 2.33 38.16
CA SER A 137 -34.94 2.35 37.91
C SER A 137 -35.35 1.39 36.79
N ALA A 138 -36.52 0.76 36.93
CA ALA A 138 -37.06 -0.18 35.95
C ALA A 138 -37.18 0.44 34.54
N LYS A 139 -37.53 1.73 34.47
CA LYS A 139 -37.61 2.47 33.20
C LYS A 139 -36.23 2.62 32.53
N MET A 140 -35.19 2.88 33.32
CA MET A 140 -33.83 3.03 32.82
C MET A 140 -33.26 1.69 32.35
N HIS A 141 -33.58 0.61 33.06
CA HIS A 141 -33.21 -0.75 32.66
C HIS A 141 -33.84 -1.13 31.31
N ALA A 142 -35.15 -0.90 31.14
CA ALA A 142 -35.85 -1.19 29.89
C ALA A 142 -35.29 -0.38 28.69
N LEU A 143 -34.90 0.88 28.93
CA LEU A 143 -34.26 1.71 27.91
C LEU A 143 -32.86 1.19 27.54
N ALA A 144 -32.05 0.80 28.54
CA ALA A 144 -30.72 0.26 28.30
C ALA A 144 -30.76 -1.08 27.57
N GLU A 145 -31.71 -1.95 27.94
CA GLU A 145 -31.96 -3.23 27.26
C GLU A 145 -32.38 -3.03 25.79
N THR A 146 -33.25 -2.05 25.53
CA THR A 146 -33.63 -1.69 24.15
C THR A 146 -32.43 -1.20 23.35
N LEU A 147 -31.57 -0.35 23.94
CA LEU A 147 -30.35 0.14 23.29
C LEU A 147 -29.37 -1.00 22.97
N VAL A 148 -29.18 -1.94 23.90
CA VAL A 148 -28.35 -3.13 23.68
C VAL A 148 -28.90 -3.96 22.53
N SER A 149 -30.21 -4.22 22.50
CA SER A 149 -30.85 -4.95 21.41
C SER A 149 -30.65 -4.27 20.04
N GLN A 150 -30.81 -2.95 19.96
CA GLN A 150 -30.60 -2.18 18.73
C GLN A 150 -29.14 -2.23 18.26
N LEU A 151 -28.18 -2.19 19.19
CA LEU A 151 -26.76 -2.29 18.84
C LEU A 151 -26.40 -3.68 18.31
N VAL A 152 -26.94 -4.75 18.90
CA VAL A 152 -26.75 -6.12 18.43
C VAL A 152 -27.39 -6.34 17.06
N GLU A 153 -28.56 -5.75 16.81
CA GLU A 153 -29.21 -5.80 15.49
C GLU A 153 -28.36 -5.11 14.41
N LEU A 154 -27.78 -3.95 14.72
CA LEU A 154 -26.87 -3.24 13.81
C LEU A 154 -25.55 -3.97 13.61
N MET A 155 -25.05 -4.68 14.63
CA MET A 155 -23.75 -5.32 14.62
C MET A 155 -23.72 -6.54 15.56
N PRO A 156 -23.99 -7.76 15.06
CA PRO A 156 -24.19 -8.95 15.91
C PRO A 156 -22.92 -9.41 16.63
N GLU A 157 -21.75 -9.02 16.13
CA GLU A 157 -20.45 -9.24 16.79
C GLU A 157 -20.30 -8.50 18.13
N LEU A 158 -21.25 -7.63 18.51
CA LEU A 158 -21.32 -6.99 19.82
C LEU A 158 -21.92 -7.87 20.92
N ASP A 159 -22.59 -8.97 20.55
CA ASP A 159 -23.22 -9.85 21.53
C ASP A 159 -22.19 -10.47 22.49
N GLY A 160 -22.57 -10.59 23.76
CA GLY A 160 -21.70 -11.09 24.83
C GLY A 160 -20.61 -10.14 25.32
N LEU A 161 -20.58 -8.88 24.88
CA LEU A 161 -19.68 -7.88 25.46
C LEU A 161 -20.12 -7.45 26.86
N ALA A 162 -19.20 -7.51 27.82
CA ALA A 162 -19.42 -7.01 29.18
C ALA A 162 -19.30 -5.48 29.27
N ALA A 163 -19.88 -4.90 30.33
CA ALA A 163 -19.73 -3.50 30.71
C ALA A 163 -18.26 -3.06 30.87
N TRP A 164 -18.03 -1.75 30.93
CA TRP A 164 -16.71 -1.23 31.29
C TRP A 164 -16.26 -1.81 32.64
N PRO A 165 -14.97 -2.18 32.80
CA PRO A 165 -14.46 -2.57 34.11
C PRO A 165 -14.64 -1.39 35.07
N GLN A 166 -15.51 -1.55 36.09
CA GLN A 166 -15.76 -0.52 37.11
C GLN A 166 -14.49 -0.15 37.90
N TYR A 167 -13.54 -1.09 37.96
CA TYR A 167 -12.20 -0.88 38.49
C TYR A 167 -11.19 -1.25 37.40
N GLY A 168 -10.24 -0.36 37.11
CA GLY A 168 -9.06 -0.75 36.35
C GLY A 168 -8.44 -1.97 37.03
N GLN A 169 -8.25 -3.06 36.28
CA GLN A 169 -7.63 -4.31 36.71
C GLN A 169 -6.62 -4.06 37.84
N ARG A 170 -6.95 -4.53 39.06
CA ARG A 170 -6.00 -4.46 40.18
C ARG A 170 -4.84 -5.37 39.80
N ARG A 171 -3.68 -4.75 39.56
CA ARG A 171 -2.43 -5.50 39.40
C ARG A 171 -2.27 -6.41 40.61
N GLY A 172 -1.94 -7.67 40.37
CA GLY A 172 -1.50 -8.55 41.46
C GLY A 172 -0.31 -7.91 42.18
N PRO A 173 -0.09 -8.19 43.48
CA PRO A 173 1.04 -7.61 44.22
C PRO A 173 2.40 -7.88 43.58
N GLU A 174 2.51 -8.97 42.81
CA GLU A 174 3.70 -9.40 42.08
C GLU A 174 3.72 -8.93 40.60
N GLU A 175 2.66 -8.27 40.13
CA GLU A 175 2.47 -7.95 38.72
C GLU A 175 3.15 -6.62 38.38
N VAL A 176 4.38 -6.73 37.86
CA VAL A 176 5.17 -5.57 37.42
C VAL A 176 4.67 -5.07 36.07
N GLY A 177 4.76 -3.75 35.83
CA GLY A 177 4.31 -3.18 34.55
C GLY A 177 5.16 -3.67 33.36
N ARG A 178 4.61 -3.65 32.14
CA ARG A 178 5.30 -4.10 30.90
C ARG A 178 6.72 -3.54 30.69
N VAL A 179 7.01 -2.35 31.21
CA VAL A 179 8.35 -1.72 31.14
C VAL A 179 9.37 -2.47 32.01
N ALA A 180 8.94 -2.97 33.17
CA ALA A 180 9.75 -3.80 34.05
C ALA A 180 9.88 -5.25 33.52
N GLU A 181 8.84 -5.79 32.89
CA GLU A 181 8.91 -7.11 32.24
C GLU A 181 9.84 -7.12 31.01
N ARG A 182 9.93 -6.00 30.29
CA ARG A 182 10.73 -5.85 29.08
C ARG A 182 11.59 -4.59 29.15
N PRO A 183 12.66 -4.59 29.96
CA PRO A 183 13.57 -3.48 30.00
C PRO A 183 14.22 -3.31 28.62
N LEU A 184 14.08 -2.11 28.05
CA LEU A 184 14.80 -1.74 26.84
C LEU A 184 16.28 -1.61 27.21
N ARG A 185 17.12 -2.50 26.65
CA ARG A 185 18.57 -2.32 26.72
C ARG A 185 18.94 -1.14 25.83
N ILE A 186 19.44 -0.09 26.46
CA ILE A 186 20.11 1.01 25.76
C ILE A 186 21.59 0.65 25.81
N ASP A 187 22.11 0.14 24.71
CA ASP A 187 23.55 -0.05 24.56
C ASP A 187 24.15 1.34 24.29
N LEU A 188 24.95 1.83 25.25
CA LEU A 188 25.71 3.10 25.17
C LEU A 188 27.10 2.87 24.59
#